data_AF-A0A662R3I4-F1
#
_entry.id   AF-A0A662R3I4-F1
#
_cell.length_a   1.000
_cell.length_b   1.000
_cell.length_c   1.000
_cell.angle_alpha   90.00
_cell.angle_beta   90.00
_cell.angle_gamma   90.00
#
_symmetry.space_group_name_H-M   'P 1'
#
loop_
_entity.id
_entity.type
_entity.pdbx_description
1 polymer ?
#
loop_
_entity_poly.entity_id
_entity_poly.type
_entity_poly.pdbx_seq_one_letter_code
_entity_poly.pdbx_strand_id
1 'polypeptide(L)'
;MGFPTIITCRKKEEGGEFEGGEVDRKKIMMDILDRADMIDVELSSIWIDEVVERAREIGTRTIVSYHNFVETPALDEMMDIFKKELEKGDVGKIAVMPRNKEDTLTTLHAVCTASHMGSVCAISMGEIGAPTRIIAPLYGSVLTYGSLGKGTAPGQYSVRTLREGLKILGLKSI
;
A
#
# COMPACT_ATOMS: atom_id res chain seq x y z
N MET A 1 18.24 16.22 9.02
CA MET A 1 17.51 15.87 7.79
C MET A 1 17.15 14.39 7.90
N GLY A 2 15.87 14.08 8.04
CA GLY A 2 15.36 12.70 8.12
C GLY A 2 14.83 12.25 6.76
N PHE A 3 14.70 10.93 6.56
CA PHE A 3 13.93 10.37 5.44
C PHE A 3 12.43 10.58 5.70
N PRO A 4 11.60 10.72 4.64
CA PRO A 4 10.15 10.69 4.81
C PRO A 4 9.71 9.40 5.52
N THR A 5 8.77 9.51 6.45
CA THR A 5 8.30 8.39 7.26
C THR A 5 6.85 8.04 6.96
N ILE A 6 6.59 6.73 6.92
CA ILE A 6 5.24 6.16 6.88
C ILE A 6 5.07 5.36 8.16
N ILE A 7 4.03 5.66 8.93
CA ILE A 7 3.64 4.85 10.10
C ILE A 7 2.50 3.92 9.70
N THR A 8 2.59 2.66 10.13
CA THR A 8 1.56 1.64 9.90
C THR A 8 1.44 0.76 11.13
N CYS A 9 0.23 0.61 11.65
CA CYS A 9 -0.09 -0.40 12.67
C CYS A 9 -1.06 -1.42 12.06
N ARG A 10 -0.50 -2.36 11.30
CA ARG A 10 -1.26 -3.33 10.50
C ARG A 10 -1.94 -4.36 11.41
N LYS A 11 -3.24 -4.57 11.20
CA LYS A 11 -4.02 -5.61 11.91
C LYS A 11 -3.70 -7.03 11.39
N LYS A 12 -3.95 -8.05 12.22
CA LYS A 12 -3.65 -9.46 11.88
C LYS A 12 -4.40 -9.97 10.65
N GLU A 13 -5.66 -9.55 10.48
CA GLU A 13 -6.51 -9.98 9.37
C GLU A 13 -5.96 -9.52 8.01
N GLU A 14 -5.13 -8.48 8.01
CA GLU A 14 -4.45 -7.95 6.83
C GLU A 14 -2.92 -8.15 6.92
N GLY A 15 -2.49 -9.22 7.60
CA GLY A 15 -1.10 -9.71 7.59
C GLY A 15 -0.13 -8.97 8.49
N GLY A 16 -0.62 -8.17 9.44
CA GLY A 16 0.19 -7.55 10.49
C GLY A 16 0.35 -8.41 11.74
N GLU A 17 1.08 -7.88 12.73
CA GLU A 17 1.36 -8.57 14.00
C GLU A 17 0.67 -7.91 15.21
N PHE A 18 -0.16 -6.89 15.01
CA PHE A 18 -0.86 -6.22 16.12
C PHE A 18 -1.89 -7.15 16.78
N GLU A 19 -1.79 -7.35 18.10
CA GLU A 19 -2.62 -8.29 18.86
C GLU A 19 -3.75 -7.63 19.68
N GLY A 20 -3.86 -6.31 19.67
CA GLY A 20 -4.86 -5.56 20.44
C GLY A 20 -6.19 -5.36 19.71
N GLY A 21 -7.14 -4.70 20.38
CA GLY A 21 -8.43 -4.34 19.78
C GLY A 21 -8.39 -3.06 18.95
N GLU A 22 -9.44 -2.80 18.15
CA GLU A 22 -9.55 -1.60 17.31
C GLU A 22 -9.50 -0.28 18.11
N VAL A 23 -10.01 -0.28 19.35
CA VAL A 23 -9.94 0.90 20.24
C VAL A 23 -8.50 1.25 20.58
N ASP A 24 -7.69 0.24 20.92
CA ASP A 24 -6.27 0.44 21.25
C ASP A 24 -5.47 0.82 20.01
N ARG A 25 -5.75 0.17 18.87
CA ARG A 25 -5.11 0.48 17.59
C ARG A 25 -5.38 1.92 17.15
N LYS A 26 -6.64 2.35 17.24
CA LYS A 26 -7.05 3.73 16.99
C LYS A 26 -6.28 4.70 17.89
N LYS A 27 -6.24 4.43 19.20
CA LYS A 27 -5.52 5.29 20.15
C LYS A 27 -4.04 5.42 19.78
N ILE A 28 -3.36 4.31 19.51
CA ILE A 28 -1.95 4.32 19.09
C ILE A 28 -1.76 5.18 17.84
N MET A 29 -2.59 4.98 16.81
CA MET A 29 -2.49 5.73 15.56
C MET A 29 -2.77 7.23 15.76
N MET A 30 -3.75 7.58 16.60
CA MET A 30 -4.08 8.97 16.94
C MET A 30 -3.02 9.65 17.81
N ASP A 31 -2.24 8.91 18.59
CA ASP A 31 -1.18 9.46 19.45
C ASP A 31 0.13 9.74 18.68
N ILE A 32 0.29 9.19 17.46
CA ILE A 32 1.54 9.26 16.69
C ILE A 32 1.39 9.88 15.30
N LEU A 33 0.18 10.27 14.89
CA LEU A 33 -0.05 10.75 13.51
C LEU A 33 0.74 12.02 13.17
N ASP A 34 1.06 12.86 14.17
CA ASP A 34 1.81 14.11 14.02
C ASP A 34 3.33 13.89 13.94
N ARG A 35 3.77 12.63 14.07
CA ARG A 35 5.17 12.23 14.04
C ARG A 35 5.61 11.67 12.69
N ALA A 36 4.72 11.61 11.71
CA ALA A 36 4.98 11.02 10.39
C ALA A 36 4.56 11.92 9.24
N ASP A 37 5.23 11.75 8.10
CA ASP A 37 4.82 12.41 6.85
C ASP A 37 3.56 11.76 6.26
N MET A 38 3.43 10.44 6.46
CA MET A 38 2.23 9.70 6.10
C MET A 38 1.84 8.66 7.15
N ILE A 39 0.55 8.36 7.22
CA ILE A 39 0.01 7.20 7.94
C ILE A 39 -0.66 6.23 6.96
N ASP A 40 -0.59 4.94 7.24
CA ASP A 40 -1.34 3.89 6.53
C ASP A 40 -2.42 3.33 7.45
N VAL A 41 -3.67 3.39 6.98
CA VAL A 41 -4.86 2.84 7.64
C VAL A 41 -5.62 1.93 6.68
N GLU A 42 -6.07 0.77 7.15
CA GLU A 42 -6.87 -0.14 6.32
C GLU A 42 -8.24 0.46 6.04
N LEU A 43 -8.73 0.34 4.81
CA LEU A 43 -10.07 0.75 4.37
C LEU A 43 -11.18 0.17 5.25
N SER A 44 -10.93 -1.02 5.80
CA SER A 44 -11.85 -1.78 6.64
C SER A 44 -11.85 -1.34 8.12
N SER A 45 -11.02 -0.37 8.51
CA SER A 45 -10.95 0.14 9.89
C SER A 45 -12.21 0.94 10.22
N ILE A 46 -12.88 0.61 11.33
CA ILE A 46 -14.15 1.26 11.74
C ILE A 46 -14.00 2.74 12.10
N TRP A 47 -12.76 3.19 12.32
CA TRP A 47 -12.38 4.55 12.73
C TRP A 47 -11.64 5.31 11.62
N ILE A 48 -11.69 4.81 10.38
CA ILE A 48 -10.98 5.41 9.24
C ILE A 48 -11.34 6.89 9.03
N ASP A 49 -12.62 7.26 9.14
CA ASP A 49 -13.04 8.64 8.90
C ASP A 49 -12.44 9.60 9.94
N GLU A 50 -12.39 9.18 11.21
CA GLU A 50 -11.82 9.99 12.30
C GLU A 50 -10.31 10.21 12.13
N VAL A 51 -9.55 9.17 11.76
CA VAL A 51 -8.09 9.31 11.58
C VAL A 51 -7.75 10.12 10.33
N VAL A 52 -8.52 9.97 9.25
CA VAL A 52 -8.33 10.69 7.99
C VAL A 52 -8.64 12.17 8.17
N GLU A 53 -9.76 12.49 8.84
CA GLU A 53 -10.10 13.87 9.18
C GLU A 53 -9.01 14.50 10.05
N ARG A 54 -8.58 13.80 11.11
CA ARG A 54 -7.53 14.31 11.98
C ARG A 54 -6.19 14.50 11.27
N ALA A 55 -5.81 13.58 10.39
CA ALA A 55 -4.59 13.70 9.58
C ALA A 55 -4.64 14.91 8.65
N ARG A 56 -5.79 15.16 8.02
CA ARG A 56 -6.04 16.34 7.19
C ARG A 56 -5.90 17.64 7.99
N GLU A 57 -6.45 17.71 9.20
CA GLU A 57 -6.36 18.91 10.06
C GLU A 57 -4.91 19.30 10.38
N ILE A 58 -4.03 18.32 10.58
CA ILE A 58 -2.64 18.57 10.97
C ILE A 58 -1.65 18.54 9.80
N GLY A 59 -2.13 18.24 8.59
CA GLY A 59 -1.31 18.19 7.37
C GLY A 59 -0.52 16.89 7.17
N THR A 60 -0.85 15.81 7.88
CA THR A 60 -0.28 14.47 7.65
C THR A 60 -1.02 13.80 6.49
N ARG A 61 -0.28 13.20 5.55
CA ARG A 61 -0.91 12.48 4.41
C ARG A 61 -1.36 11.08 4.81
N THR A 62 -2.27 10.52 4.03
CA THR A 62 -2.90 9.23 4.31
C THR A 62 -2.75 8.26 3.14
N ILE A 63 -2.41 7.02 3.49
CA ILE A 63 -2.53 5.86 2.63
C ILE A 63 -3.73 5.07 3.16
N VAL A 64 -4.76 4.90 2.34
CA VAL A 64 -5.86 4.00 2.65
C VAL A 64 -5.63 2.71 1.90
N SER A 65 -5.60 1.60 2.63
CA SER A 65 -5.09 0.34 2.10
C SER A 65 -6.02 -0.85 2.27
N TYR A 66 -5.85 -1.83 1.39
CA TYR A 66 -6.53 -3.11 1.41
C TYR A 66 -5.54 -4.23 1.11
N HIS A 67 -5.60 -5.30 1.90
CA HIS A 67 -4.75 -6.48 1.71
C HIS A 67 -5.59 -7.74 1.60
N ASN A 68 -5.26 -8.57 0.62
CA ASN A 68 -5.82 -9.92 0.48
C ASN A 68 -4.68 -10.93 0.30
N PHE A 69 -4.42 -11.71 1.36
CA PHE A 69 -3.34 -12.71 1.35
C PHE A 69 -3.76 -14.05 0.73
N VAL A 70 -5.01 -14.18 0.27
CA VAL A 70 -5.59 -15.43 -0.24
C VAL A 70 -5.72 -15.40 -1.76
N GLU A 71 -6.10 -14.25 -2.32
CA GLU A 71 -6.38 -14.13 -3.75
C GLU A 71 -6.21 -12.72 -4.32
N THR A 72 -6.32 -12.65 -5.64
CA THR A 72 -6.44 -11.40 -6.40
C THR A 72 -7.92 -11.22 -6.77
N PRO A 73 -8.59 -10.18 -6.26
CA PRO A 73 -9.96 -9.87 -6.66
C PRO A 73 -10.07 -9.61 -8.17
N ALA A 74 -11.29 -9.70 -8.70
CA ALA A 74 -11.55 -9.33 -10.08
C ALA A 74 -11.23 -7.83 -10.31
N LEU A 75 -10.89 -7.47 -11.55
CA LEU A 75 -10.52 -6.09 -11.89
C LEU A 75 -11.56 -5.08 -11.41
N ASP A 76 -12.84 -5.32 -11.67
CA ASP A 76 -13.94 -4.42 -11.32
C ASP A 76 -14.03 -4.20 -9.80
N GLU A 77 -13.79 -5.27 -9.01
CA GLU A 77 -13.74 -5.19 -7.55
C GLU A 77 -12.53 -4.40 -7.07
N MET A 78 -11.35 -4.60 -7.68
CA MET A 78 -10.16 -3.79 -7.38
C MET A 78 -10.39 -2.31 -7.69
N MET A 79 -11.11 -1.99 -8.78
CA MET A 79 -11.45 -0.61 -9.13
C MET A 79 -12.41 0.02 -8.11
N ASP A 80 -13.40 -0.74 -7.64
CA ASP A 80 -14.31 -0.29 -6.58
C ASP A 80 -13.58 -0.07 -5.26
N ILE A 81 -12.60 -0.91 -4.92
CA ILE A 81 -11.74 -0.72 -3.75
C ILE A 81 -10.94 0.57 -3.90
N PHE A 82 -10.19 0.75 -4.99
CA PHE A 82 -9.41 1.97 -5.22
C PHE A 82 -10.28 3.23 -5.16
N LYS A 83 -11.49 3.19 -5.72
CA LYS A 83 -12.43 4.32 -5.63
C LYS A 83 -12.72 4.69 -4.17
N LYS A 84 -13.06 3.71 -3.33
CA LYS A 84 -13.35 3.93 -1.90
C LYS A 84 -12.13 4.41 -1.13
N GLU A 85 -10.94 3.88 -1.46
CA GLU A 85 -9.69 4.32 -0.85
C GLU A 85 -9.39 5.79 -1.19
N LEU A 86 -9.52 6.18 -2.46
CA LEU A 86 -9.27 7.54 -2.96
C LEU A 86 -10.34 8.56 -2.53
N GLU A 87 -11.57 8.11 -2.25
CA GLU A 87 -12.60 8.97 -1.65
C GLU A 87 -12.26 9.38 -0.22
N LYS A 88 -11.44 8.58 0.48
CA LYS A 88 -11.05 8.83 1.87
C LYS A 88 -9.66 9.44 1.99
N GLY A 89 -8.65 8.82 1.39
CA GLY A 89 -7.24 9.18 1.59
C GLY A 89 -6.54 9.76 0.38
N ASP A 90 -5.26 10.11 0.57
CA ASP A 90 -4.42 10.71 -0.47
C ASP A 90 -3.86 9.68 -1.45
N VAL A 91 -3.66 8.44 -0.99
CA VAL A 91 -3.15 7.32 -1.79
C VAL A 91 -3.98 6.06 -1.53
N GLY A 92 -4.53 5.47 -2.58
CA GLY A 92 -5.13 4.13 -2.53
C GLY A 92 -4.07 3.03 -2.67
N LYS A 93 -4.14 1.96 -1.88
CA LYS A 93 -3.13 0.90 -1.86
C LYS A 93 -3.74 -0.49 -1.76
N ILE A 94 -3.55 -1.29 -2.79
CA ILE A 94 -3.96 -2.70 -2.79
C ILE A 94 -2.74 -3.63 -2.76
N ALA A 95 -2.74 -4.64 -1.89
CA ALA A 95 -1.77 -5.73 -1.91
C ALA A 95 -2.48 -7.08 -1.93
N VAL A 96 -2.30 -7.85 -2.99
CA VAL A 96 -3.10 -9.07 -3.26
C VAL A 96 -2.22 -10.27 -3.57
N MET A 97 -2.69 -11.49 -3.27
CA MET A 97 -1.97 -12.73 -3.53
C MET A 97 -2.38 -13.33 -4.88
N PRO A 98 -1.50 -13.37 -5.90
CA PRO A 98 -1.81 -14.04 -7.15
C PRO A 98 -1.78 -15.57 -6.98
N ARG A 99 -2.73 -16.27 -7.61
CA ARG A 99 -2.72 -17.73 -7.77
C ARG A 99 -2.02 -18.15 -9.06
N ASN A 100 -1.96 -17.26 -10.06
CA ASN A 100 -1.34 -17.49 -11.36
C ASN A 100 -0.76 -16.18 -11.94
N LYS A 101 -0.25 -16.22 -13.18
CA LYS A 101 0.36 -15.05 -13.83
C LYS A 101 -0.69 -14.06 -14.30
N GLU A 102 -1.87 -14.54 -14.67
CA GLU A 102 -3.02 -13.75 -15.10
C GLU A 102 -3.47 -12.80 -13.98
N ASP A 103 -3.49 -13.26 -12.73
CA ASP A 103 -3.76 -12.43 -11.55
C ASP A 103 -2.74 -11.28 -11.39
N THR A 104 -1.47 -11.57 -11.70
CA THR A 104 -0.41 -10.54 -11.67
C THR A 104 -0.67 -9.48 -12.76
N LEU A 105 -1.11 -9.90 -13.94
CA LEU A 105 -1.50 -8.98 -15.03
C LEU A 105 -2.75 -8.17 -14.65
N THR A 106 -3.74 -8.79 -13.99
CA THR A 106 -4.92 -8.10 -13.46
C THR A 106 -4.51 -6.99 -12.49
N THR A 107 -3.55 -7.25 -11.61
CA THR A 107 -3.02 -6.23 -10.68
C THR A 107 -2.39 -5.05 -11.42
N LEU A 108 -1.58 -5.31 -12.46
CA LEU A 108 -0.97 -4.26 -13.27
C LEU A 108 -2.02 -3.46 -14.06
N HIS A 109 -3.04 -4.14 -14.58
CA HIS A 109 -4.15 -3.50 -15.27
C HIS A 109 -4.91 -2.58 -14.31
N ALA A 110 -5.18 -3.03 -13.09
CA ALA A 110 -5.82 -2.22 -12.06
C ALA A 110 -5.02 -0.94 -11.76
N VAL A 111 -3.68 -1.02 -11.62
CA VAL A 111 -2.82 0.17 -11.45
C VAL A 111 -2.93 1.12 -12.63
N CYS A 112 -2.78 0.60 -13.85
CA CYS A 112 -2.84 1.38 -15.08
C CYS A 112 -4.14 2.19 -15.15
N THR A 113 -5.27 1.54 -14.88
CA THR A 113 -6.60 2.16 -14.92
C THR A 113 -6.82 3.13 -13.76
N ALA A 114 -6.51 2.72 -12.52
CA ALA A 114 -6.78 3.52 -11.32
C ALA A 114 -5.86 4.74 -11.19
N SER A 115 -4.69 4.73 -11.83
CA SER A 115 -3.78 5.89 -11.86
C SER A 115 -4.40 7.13 -12.52
N HIS A 116 -5.42 6.96 -13.35
CA HIS A 116 -6.18 8.08 -13.92
C HIS A 116 -7.18 8.70 -12.92
N MET A 117 -7.49 8.01 -11.82
CA MET A 117 -8.41 8.48 -10.78
C MET A 117 -7.69 9.22 -9.66
N GLY A 118 -6.43 8.88 -9.38
CA GLY A 118 -5.65 9.45 -8.29
C GLY A 118 -4.32 8.73 -8.06
N SER A 119 -3.66 9.05 -6.95
CA SER A 119 -2.40 8.39 -6.58
C SER A 119 -2.69 7.00 -6.05
N VAL A 120 -2.20 5.96 -6.73
CA VAL A 120 -2.44 4.57 -6.34
C VAL A 120 -1.15 3.78 -6.20
N CYS A 121 -1.20 2.71 -5.42
CA CYS A 121 -0.16 1.71 -5.30
C CYS A 121 -0.81 0.32 -5.41
N ALA A 122 -0.23 -0.57 -6.21
CA ALA A 122 -0.59 -1.98 -6.10
C ALA A 122 0.62 -2.89 -6.04
N ILE A 123 0.48 -3.97 -5.28
CA ILE A 123 1.48 -5.02 -5.14
C ILE A 123 0.80 -6.36 -5.38
N SER A 124 1.26 -7.08 -6.39
CA SER A 124 1.01 -8.51 -6.48
C SER A 124 2.07 -9.21 -5.62
N MET A 125 1.64 -9.89 -4.58
CA MET A 125 2.53 -10.51 -3.58
C MET A 125 3.08 -11.86 -4.07
N GLY A 126 3.97 -12.45 -3.28
CA GLY A 126 4.55 -13.77 -3.59
C GLY A 126 5.53 -13.74 -4.75
N GLU A 127 6.10 -14.91 -5.07
CA GLU A 127 7.15 -15.03 -6.09
C GLU A 127 6.65 -14.67 -7.50
N ILE A 128 5.41 -15.08 -7.83
CA ILE A 128 4.79 -14.80 -9.14
C ILE A 128 4.54 -13.29 -9.32
N GLY A 129 4.08 -12.63 -8.25
CA GLY A 129 3.76 -11.20 -8.26
C GLY A 129 4.97 -10.29 -8.05
N ALA A 130 6.09 -10.81 -7.55
CA ALA A 130 7.29 -10.04 -7.19
C ALA A 130 7.72 -9.00 -8.24
N PRO A 131 7.69 -9.29 -9.57
CA PRO A 131 8.04 -8.30 -10.60
C PRO A 131 7.21 -7.00 -10.54
N THR A 132 5.96 -7.05 -10.05
CA THR A 132 5.09 -5.85 -9.90
C THR A 132 5.73 -4.76 -9.05
N ARG A 133 6.57 -5.13 -8.07
CA ARG A 133 7.29 -4.16 -7.23
C ARG A 133 8.27 -3.29 -8.01
N ILE A 134 8.71 -3.72 -9.19
CA ILE A 134 9.62 -2.97 -10.06
C ILE A 134 8.86 -2.34 -11.24
N ILE A 135 7.93 -3.09 -11.85
CA ILE A 135 7.29 -2.67 -13.11
C ILE A 135 6.01 -1.85 -12.92
N ALA A 136 5.27 -2.01 -11.81
CA ALA A 136 4.01 -1.28 -11.58
C ALA A 136 4.18 0.26 -11.59
N PRO A 137 5.32 0.84 -11.16
CA PRO A 137 5.57 2.26 -11.33
C PRO A 137 5.54 2.77 -12.79
N LEU A 138 5.85 1.94 -13.79
CA LEU A 138 5.66 2.31 -15.20
C LEU A 138 4.20 2.50 -15.59
N TYR A 139 3.30 1.86 -14.84
CA TYR A 139 1.85 1.90 -15.04
C TYR A 139 1.16 2.89 -14.10
N GLY A 140 1.90 3.67 -13.31
CA GLY A 140 1.35 4.72 -12.45
C GLY A 140 1.32 4.41 -10.94
N SER A 141 1.90 3.28 -10.49
CA SER A 141 2.05 3.03 -9.05
C SER A 141 3.01 4.05 -8.42
N VAL A 142 2.52 4.85 -7.47
CA VAL A 142 3.32 5.93 -6.84
C VAL A 142 4.26 5.44 -5.74
N LEU A 143 4.01 4.24 -5.22
CA LEU A 143 4.83 3.61 -4.17
C LEU A 143 5.23 2.19 -4.58
N THR A 144 6.36 1.74 -4.02
CA THR A 144 6.77 0.33 -3.98
C THR A 144 7.53 0.06 -2.68
N TYR A 145 7.62 -1.21 -2.29
CA TYR A 145 8.15 -1.62 -0.99
C TYR A 145 9.25 -2.65 -1.16
N GLY A 146 10.40 -2.38 -0.56
CA GLY A 146 11.54 -3.30 -0.44
C GLY A 146 12.03 -3.43 0.99
N SER A 147 12.84 -4.44 1.26
CA SER A 147 13.39 -4.69 2.59
C SER A 147 14.85 -4.25 2.72
N LEU A 148 15.24 -3.75 3.89
CA LEU A 148 16.66 -3.54 4.24
C LEU A 148 17.34 -4.84 4.72
N GLY A 149 16.55 -5.82 5.14
CA GLY A 149 17.00 -7.15 5.58
C GLY A 149 16.04 -8.23 5.09
N LYS A 150 15.63 -9.15 5.97
CA LYS A 150 14.61 -10.15 5.66
C LYS A 150 13.30 -9.45 5.27
N GLY A 151 12.66 -9.90 4.20
CA GLY A 151 11.40 -9.35 3.72
C GLY A 151 10.29 -9.46 4.77
N THR A 152 9.43 -8.45 4.86
CA THR A 152 8.23 -8.43 5.70
C THR A 152 6.99 -8.97 4.96
N ALA A 153 7.09 -9.16 3.63
CA ALA A 153 6.04 -9.76 2.81
C ALA A 153 6.63 -10.76 1.79
N PRO A 154 5.85 -11.77 1.34
CA PRO A 154 6.29 -12.71 0.31
C PRO A 154 6.69 -12.01 -1.00
N GLY A 155 7.80 -12.45 -1.60
CA GLY A 155 8.32 -11.90 -2.86
C GLY A 155 8.91 -10.49 -2.75
N GLN A 156 9.23 -10.02 -1.55
CA GLN A 156 9.80 -8.68 -1.36
C GLN A 156 11.29 -8.66 -1.69
N TYR A 157 11.66 -7.84 -2.68
CA TYR A 157 13.05 -7.58 -3.03
C TYR A 157 13.73 -6.71 -1.99
N SER A 158 15.07 -6.82 -1.92
CA SER A 158 15.87 -5.86 -1.16
C SER A 158 15.71 -4.45 -1.75
N VAL A 159 15.84 -3.41 -0.91
CA VAL A 159 15.85 -2.00 -1.37
C VAL A 159 16.89 -1.79 -2.47
N ARG A 160 18.07 -2.42 -2.35
CA ARG A 160 19.13 -2.34 -3.37
C ARG A 160 18.64 -2.87 -4.72
N THR A 161 18.04 -4.07 -4.74
CA THR A 161 17.50 -4.69 -5.95
C THR A 161 16.40 -3.84 -6.59
N LEU A 162 15.50 -3.27 -5.77
CA LEU A 162 14.48 -2.36 -6.29
C LEU A 162 15.07 -1.10 -6.91
N ARG A 163 16.05 -0.47 -6.25
CA ARG A 163 16.70 0.75 -6.79
C ARG A 163 17.39 0.46 -8.12
N GLU A 164 18.07 -0.68 -8.24
CA GLU A 164 18.69 -1.13 -9.49
C GLU A 164 17.63 -1.37 -10.58
N GLY A 165 16.55 -2.08 -10.26
CA GLY A 165 15.44 -2.34 -11.19
C GLY A 165 14.75 -1.05 -11.68
N LEU A 166 14.40 -0.15 -10.77
CA LEU A 166 13.81 1.15 -11.12
C LEU A 166 14.74 1.98 -12.00
N LYS A 167 16.06 1.97 -11.72
CA LYS A 167 17.06 2.66 -12.53
C LYS A 167 17.13 2.09 -13.96
N ILE A 168 17.07 0.77 -14.12
CA ILE A 168 17.03 0.12 -15.44
C ILE A 168 15.80 0.60 -16.25
N LEU A 169 14.67 0.79 -15.58
CA LEU A 169 13.44 1.31 -16.17
C LEU A 169 13.43 2.84 -16.37
N GLY A 170 14.52 3.54 -16.05
CA GLY A 170 14.61 5.00 -16.17
C GLY A 170 13.83 5.77 -15.09
N LEU A 171 13.39 5.10 -14.03
CA LEU A 171 12.62 5.70 -12.93
C LEU A 171 13.54 6.15 -11.79
N LYS A 172 13.21 7.30 -11.19
CA LYS A 172 13.93 7.81 -10.01
C LYS A 172 13.34 7.20 -8.74
N SER A 173 14.19 6.83 -7.80
CA SER A 173 13.82 6.45 -6.43
C SER A 173 14.42 7.46 -5.46
N ILE A 174 13.60 7.95 -4.52
CA ILE A 174 14.01 8.82 -3.42
C ILE A 174 14.85 7.99 -2.42
#